data_AF-A0A3N5VKL6-F1
#
_entry.id   AF-A0A3N5VKL6-F1
#
_cell.length_a   1.000
_cell.length_b   1.000
_cell.length_c   1.000
_cell.angle_alpha   90.00
_cell.angle_beta   90.00
_cell.angle_gamma   90.00
#
_symmetry.space_group_name_H-M   'P 1'
#
loop_
_entity.id
_entity.type
_entity.pdbx_description
1 polymer ?
#
loop_
_entity_poly.entity_id
_entity_poly.type
_entity_poly.pdbx_seq_one_letter_code
_entity_poly.pdbx_strand_id
1 'polypeptide(L)'
;MSNNIQDIITNEYQNFKKRIAQLIPKVDEDLILQVLKFQTMKEEWPGSVTLKIKYQKDLDTEFGTKKERLYEKYKMLPSEMDKRTLRFKALGLYLEDIS
;
A
#
# COMPACT_ATOMS: atom_id res chain seq x y z
N MET A 1 -12.26 -33.39 10.54
CA MET A 1 -10.82 -33.05 10.62
C MET A 1 -10.50 -31.88 9.67
N SER A 2 -11.04 -30.68 9.95
CA SER A 2 -10.88 -29.51 9.06
C SER A 2 -10.04 -28.38 9.66
N ASN A 3 -9.64 -28.49 10.94
CA ASN A 3 -9.05 -27.36 11.66
C ASN A 3 -7.56 -27.14 11.33
N ASN A 4 -6.82 -28.19 10.94
CA ASN A 4 -5.36 -28.10 10.84
C ASN A 4 -4.87 -27.17 9.70
N ILE A 5 -5.46 -27.26 8.50
CA ILE A 5 -5.02 -26.44 7.36
C ILE A 5 -5.33 -24.95 7.59
N GLN A 6 -6.50 -24.64 8.16
CA GLN A 6 -6.88 -23.26 8.47
C GLN A 6 -5.94 -22.65 9.51
N ASP A 7 -5.58 -23.41 10.54
CA ASP A 7 -4.65 -22.96 11.59
C ASP A 7 -3.25 -22.73 11.02
N ILE A 8 -2.77 -23.62 10.14
CA ILE A 8 -1.48 -23.46 9.44
C ILE A 8 -1.46 -22.17 8.61
N ILE A 9 -2.47 -21.96 7.75
CA ILE A 9 -2.55 -20.77 6.89
C ILE A 9 -2.63 -19.49 7.73
N THR A 10 -3.39 -19.52 8.83
CA THR A 10 -3.53 -18.38 9.74
C THR A 10 -2.19 -18.05 10.40
N ASN A 11 -1.44 -19.06 10.85
CA ASN A 11 -0.12 -18.85 11.45
C ASN A 11 0.89 -18.29 10.45
N GLU A 12 0.93 -18.82 9.23
CA GLU A 12 1.81 -18.29 8.18
C GLU A 12 1.51 -16.82 7.87
N TYR A 13 0.23 -16.46 7.77
CA TYR A 13 -0.19 -15.07 7.57
C TYR A 13 0.25 -14.15 8.71
N GLN A 14 0.09 -14.57 9.97
CA GLN A 14 0.52 -13.78 11.13
C GLN A 14 2.05 -13.63 11.20
N ASN A 15 2.79 -14.69 10.87
CA ASN A 15 4.25 -14.65 10.78
C ASN A 15 4.73 -13.71 9.68
N PHE A 16 4.06 -13.75 8.51
CA PHE A 16 4.32 -12.81 7.42
C PHE A 16 4.11 -11.36 7.87
N LYS A 17 2.96 -11.04 8.50
CA LYS A 17 2.67 -9.69 9.01
C LYS A 17 3.75 -9.18 9.96
N LYS A 18 4.18 -10.01 10.92
CA LYS A 18 5.25 -9.65 11.86
C LYS A 18 6.57 -9.33 11.16
N ARG A 19 6.97 -10.13 10.17
CA ARG A 19 8.21 -9.91 9.39
C ARG A 19 8.13 -8.62 8.59
N ILE A 20 7.00 -8.36 7.95
CA ILE A 20 6.80 -7.13 7.19
C ILE A 20 6.82 -5.89 8.10
N ALA A 21 6.16 -5.94 9.25
CA ALA A 21 6.20 -4.85 10.23
C ALA A 21 7.62 -4.52 10.71
N GLN A 22 8.53 -5.50 10.71
CA GLN A 22 9.95 -5.28 11.03
C GLN A 22 10.74 -4.68 9.87
N LEU A 23 10.47 -5.13 8.63
CA LEU A 23 11.17 -4.67 7.43
C LEU A 23 10.70 -3.28 6.97
N ILE A 24 9.40 -3.01 7.03
CA ILE A 24 8.76 -1.80 6.52
C ILE A 24 7.75 -1.27 7.57
N PRO A 25 8.22 -0.77 8.73
CA PRO A 25 7.37 -0.44 9.89
C PRO A 25 6.38 0.71 9.68
N LYS A 26 6.49 1.44 8.56
CA LYS A 26 5.68 2.63 8.26
C LYS A 26 4.56 2.36 7.25
N VAL A 27 4.46 1.13 6.75
CA VAL A 27 3.53 0.76 5.68
C VAL A 27 2.57 -0.30 6.19
N ASP A 28 1.30 -0.16 5.83
CA ASP A 28 0.24 -1.13 6.13
C ASP A 28 0.60 -2.52 5.55
N GLU A 29 0.65 -3.56 6.39
CA GLU A 29 1.07 -4.89 5.94
C GLU A 29 0.09 -5.48 4.91
N ASP A 30 -1.19 -5.08 4.96
CA ASP A 30 -2.20 -5.52 3.99
C ASP A 30 -1.98 -4.87 2.61
N LEU A 31 -1.39 -3.67 2.55
CA LEU A 31 -0.98 -3.06 1.29
C LEU A 31 0.16 -3.85 0.65
N ILE A 32 1.13 -4.29 1.44
CA ILE A 32 2.28 -5.06 0.98
C ILE A 32 1.83 -6.42 0.41
N LEU A 33 0.88 -7.08 1.06
CA LEU A 33 0.25 -8.30 0.54
C LEU A 33 -0.45 -8.09 -0.79
N GLN A 34 -1.17 -6.97 -0.93
CA GLN A 34 -1.83 -6.63 -2.19
C GLN A 34 -0.80 -6.44 -3.30
N VAL A 35 0.26 -5.67 -3.07
CA VAL A 35 1.33 -5.46 -4.05
C VAL A 35 1.96 -6.79 -4.46
N LEU A 36 2.34 -7.65 -3.51
CA LEU A 36 2.92 -8.97 -3.80
C LEU A 36 1.97 -9.86 -4.60
N LYS A 37 0.68 -9.90 -4.24
CA LYS A 37 -0.34 -10.63 -5.00
C LYS A 37 -0.42 -10.12 -6.45
N PHE A 38 -0.39 -8.80 -6.65
CA PHE A 38 -0.46 -8.23 -8.00
C PHE A 38 0.81 -8.55 -8.80
N GLN A 39 1.99 -8.40 -8.21
CA GLN A 39 3.27 -8.71 -8.86
C GLN A 39 3.37 -10.19 -9.26
N THR A 40 2.89 -11.11 -8.41
CA THR A 40 3.02 -12.57 -8.64
C THR A 40 1.97 -13.14 -9.60
N MET A 41 0.79 -12.52 -9.71
CA MET A 41 -0.28 -13.03 -10.58
C MET A 41 -0.17 -12.60 -12.04
N LYS A 42 0.54 -11.52 -12.34
CA LYS A 42 0.76 -11.04 -13.71
C LYS A 42 2.10 -10.31 -13.80
N GLU A 43 3.06 -10.94 -14.45
CA GLU A 43 4.42 -10.41 -14.69
C GLU A 43 4.40 -9.05 -15.42
N GLU A 44 3.37 -8.85 -16.26
CA GLU A 44 3.13 -7.60 -17.03
C GLU A 44 1.94 -6.79 -16.50
N TRP A 45 1.48 -6.97 -15.24
CA TRP A 45 0.32 -6.20 -14.76
C TRP A 45 0.64 -4.70 -14.74
N PRO A 46 -0.17 -3.82 -15.36
CA PRO A 46 -0.20 -2.39 -15.02
C PRO A 46 -0.86 -2.16 -13.63
N GLY A 47 -0.64 -3.06 -12.68
CA GLY A 47 -1.39 -3.27 -11.44
C GLY A 47 -1.78 -1.98 -10.75
N SER A 48 -3.09 -1.79 -10.58
CA SER A 48 -3.61 -0.56 -10.01
C SER A 48 -3.99 -0.76 -8.55
N VAL A 49 -3.22 -0.20 -7.62
CA VAL A 49 -3.54 -0.26 -6.18
C VAL A 49 -4.14 1.07 -5.74
N THR A 50 -5.25 1.01 -5.02
CA THR A 50 -5.80 2.21 -4.39
C THR A 50 -5.04 2.48 -3.11
N LEU A 51 -4.16 3.47 -3.13
CA LEU A 51 -3.46 3.95 -1.95
C LEU A 51 -4.31 4.98 -1.21
N LYS A 52 -4.34 4.86 0.12
CA LYS A 52 -4.87 5.90 1.02
C LYS A 52 -3.72 6.38 1.90
N ILE A 53 -3.29 7.61 1.67
CA ILE A 53 -2.23 8.24 2.46
C ILE A 53 -2.90 9.18 3.47
N LYS A 54 -2.72 8.88 4.76
CA LYS A 54 -3.17 9.72 5.87
C LYS A 54 -1.99 10.48 6.45
N TYR A 55 -2.01 11.80 6.33
CA TYR A 55 -0.95 12.67 6.83
C TYR A 55 -1.15 12.99 8.32
N GLN A 56 -0.03 13.17 9.04
CA GLN A 56 -0.04 13.51 10.46
C GLN A 56 -0.75 14.84 10.75
N LYS A 57 -1.26 14.93 11.98
CA LYS A 57 -1.87 16.14 12.53
C LYS A 57 -0.75 17.17 12.73
N ASP A 58 -0.91 18.36 12.15
CA ASP A 58 -0.12 19.57 12.41
C ASP A 58 1.18 19.76 11.60
N LEU A 59 1.38 18.95 10.55
CA LEU A 59 2.25 19.34 9.43
C LEU A 59 1.49 20.32 8.55
N ASP A 60 1.87 21.59 8.60
CA ASP A 60 1.42 22.67 7.71
C ASP A 60 1.94 22.40 6.29
N THR A 61 1.40 21.35 5.68
CA THR A 61 1.83 20.83 4.40
C THR A 61 0.80 21.18 3.37
N GLU A 62 1.19 22.03 2.41
CA GLU A 62 0.40 22.32 1.22
C GLU A 62 0.01 21.02 0.53
N PHE A 63 -1.29 20.73 0.55
CA PHE A 63 -1.86 19.59 -0.14
C PHE A 63 -1.61 19.68 -1.66
N GLY A 64 -1.52 20.89 -2.21
CA GLY A 64 -1.26 21.15 -3.63
C GLY A 64 0.04 20.51 -4.12
N THR A 65 1.16 20.84 -3.48
CA THR A 65 2.50 20.32 -3.84
C THR A 65 2.60 18.80 -3.69
N LYS A 66 1.87 18.21 -2.73
CA LYS A 66 1.79 16.74 -2.57
C LYS A 66 0.97 16.08 -3.68
N LYS A 67 -0.14 16.70 -4.09
CA LYS A 67 -0.95 16.21 -5.21
C LYS A 67 -0.15 16.22 -6.51
N GLU A 68 0.63 17.28 -6.76
CA GLU A 68 1.53 17.39 -7.91
C GLU A 68 2.61 16.31 -7.91
N ARG A 69 3.33 16.09 -6.80
CA ARG A 69 4.35 15.01 -6.73
C ARG A 69 3.78 13.63 -7.00
N LEU A 70 2.59 13.34 -6.46
CA LEU A 70 1.91 12.07 -6.71
C LEU A 70 1.43 11.96 -8.17
N TYR A 71 0.95 13.05 -8.75
CA TYR A 71 0.59 13.11 -10.16
C TYR A 71 1.83 12.95 -11.07
N GLU A 72 2.96 13.57 -10.75
CA GLU A 72 4.19 13.43 -11.51
C GLU A 72 4.71 12.00 -11.52
N LYS A 73 4.69 11.34 -10.35
CA LYS A 73 5.19 9.97 -10.16
C LYS A 73 4.27 8.91 -10.77
N TYR A 74 2.95 9.03 -10.56
CA TYR A 74 1.99 7.98 -10.95
C TYR A 74 1.10 8.33 -12.14
N LYS A 75 1.24 9.55 -12.69
CA LYS A 75 0.42 10.10 -13.79
C LYS A 75 -1.10 10.02 -13.52
N MET A 76 -1.48 10.02 -12.23
CA MET A 76 -2.87 9.95 -11.79
C MET A 76 -3.19 11.04 -10.78
N LEU A 77 -4.37 11.65 -10.92
CA LEU A 77 -4.84 12.70 -10.02
C LEU A 77 -5.32 12.11 -8.68
N PRO A 78 -4.65 12.42 -7.56
CA PRO A 78 -5.13 12.03 -6.25
C PRO A 78 -6.42 12.78 -5.87
N SER A 79 -7.41 12.03 -5.40
CA SER A 79 -8.64 12.56 -4.82
C SER A 79 -8.44 12.81 -3.33
N GLU A 80 -8.80 13.99 -2.87
CA GLU A 80 -8.90 14.28 -1.45
C GLU A 80 -10.15 13.59 -0.89
N MET A 81 -10.00 12.83 0.20
CA MET A 81 -11.14 12.25 0.91
C MET A 81 -11.55 13.15 2.08
N ASP A 82 -10.56 13.57 2.87
CA ASP A 82 -10.71 14.47 4.00
C ASP A 82 -9.52 15.43 4.02
N LYS A 83 -9.53 16.45 4.89
CA LYS A 83 -8.47 17.48 5.05
C LYS A 83 -7.04 16.94 5.19
N ARG A 84 -6.86 15.63 5.42
CA ARG A 84 -5.57 14.96 5.64
C ARG A 84 -5.43 13.60 4.96
N THR A 85 -6.36 13.24 4.09
CA THR A 85 -6.36 11.93 3.44
C THR A 85 -6.39 12.11 1.92
N LEU A 86 -5.34 11.63 1.25
CA LEU A 86 -5.32 11.50 -0.21
C LEU A 86 -5.56 10.06 -0.60
N ARG A 87 -6.46 9.85 -1.56
CA ARG A 87 -6.72 8.57 -2.20
C ARG A 87 -6.33 8.65 -3.66
N PHE A 88 -5.50 7.75 -4.13
CA PHE A 88 -5.21 7.66 -5.57
C PHE A 88 -4.98 6.24 -6.00
N LYS A 89 -5.20 6.01 -7.30
CA LYS A 89 -4.94 4.74 -7.96
C LYS A 89 -3.51 4.81 -8.48
N ALA A 90 -2.58 4.11 -7.84
CA ALA A 90 -1.22 4.00 -8.33
C ALA A 90 -1.17 2.90 -9.38
N LEU A 91 -0.68 3.20 -10.59
CA LEU A 91 -0.35 2.19 -11.60
C LEU A 91 1.14 1.84 -11.48
N GLY A 92 1.47 0.55 -11.44
CA GLY A 92 2.87 0.10 -11.43
C GLY A 92 3.61 0.44 -10.14
N LEU A 93 2.94 0.33 -8.99
CA LEU A 93 3.59 0.48 -7.68
C LEU A 93 4.36 -0.82 -7.34
N TYR A 94 5.68 -0.74 -7.22
CA TYR A 94 6.51 -1.87 -6.81
C TYR A 94 6.84 -1.79 -5.31
N LEU A 95 7.21 -2.91 -4.69
CA LEU A 95 7.68 -2.89 -3.29
C LEU A 95 8.88 -1.96 -3.08
N GLU A 96 9.75 -1.87 -4.09
CA GLU A 96 10.92 -0.97 -4.12
C GLU A 96 10.52 0.52 -4.02
N ASP A 97 9.28 0.89 -4.39
CA ASP A 97 8.80 2.27 -4.30
C ASP A 97 8.34 2.66 -2.90
N ILE A 98 8.12 1.68 -2.02
CA ILE A 98 7.52 1.86 -0.68
C ILE A 98 8.42 1.36 0.46
N SER A 99 9.54 0.72 0.15
CA SER A 99 10.59 0.31 1.12
C SER A 99 11.42 1.49 1.60
#